data_AF-A0A9X5I6S5-F1
#
_entry.id   AF-A0A9X5I6S5-F1
#
_cell.length_a   1.000
_cell.length_b   1.000
_cell.length_c   1.000
_cell.angle_alpha   90.00
_cell.angle_beta   90.00
_cell.angle_gamma   90.00
#
_symmetry.space_group_name_H-M   'P 1'
#
loop_
_entity.id
_entity.type
_entity.pdbx_description
1 polymer ?
#
loop_
_entity_poly.entity_id
_entity_poly.type
_entity_poly.pdbx_seq_one_letter_code
_entity_poly.pdbx_strand_id
1 'polypeptide(L)'
;MLASLKALLTSVVDYAGLFPPAKLDLRQAMENYVQDSASPYAWMLNRFVIPISRLSEFAELLSAFSLKHWSLSVILSGLQSEIDQVRSLNIGNKVAIAALEFSPLSPSAIERVLPDLPVGVEAFFEIPFNSDLKPYLKVLRHTSAAAKIRTGGATIDAFPSVTQLSQCIFSFAEAQVPFKATAGLHHPLPAQYPLTSEPDSPATLMHGFLNVATLAALVYWQKVTPTEALELLQASSNTFQFKQNSICWRDRYIDILEIEAARQHFFRSFGSCSFQEPVNDLKHIFNW
;
A
#
# COMPACT_ATOMS: atom_id res chain seq x y z
N MET A 1 9.80 -20.78 -4.02
CA MET A 1 8.86 -19.78 -3.46
C MET A 1 7.49 -20.43 -3.31
N LEU A 2 6.87 -20.34 -2.13
CA LEU A 2 5.55 -20.92 -1.85
C LEU A 2 4.44 -20.14 -2.57
N ALA A 3 3.45 -20.84 -3.12
CA ALA A 3 2.39 -20.20 -3.90
C ALA A 3 1.50 -19.28 -3.04
N SER A 4 1.27 -19.64 -1.77
CA SER A 4 0.52 -18.82 -0.80
C SER A 4 1.18 -17.45 -0.53
N LEU A 5 2.50 -17.43 -0.35
CA LEU A 5 3.27 -16.21 -0.14
C LEU A 5 3.29 -15.36 -1.42
N LYS A 6 3.39 -16.01 -2.58
CA LYS A 6 3.30 -15.34 -3.88
C LYS A 6 1.91 -14.70 -4.07
N ALA A 7 0.84 -15.42 -3.76
CA ALA A 7 -0.52 -14.88 -3.80
C ALA A 7 -0.71 -13.68 -2.86
N LEU A 8 -0.15 -13.75 -1.64
CA LEU A 8 -0.24 -12.67 -0.67
C LEU A 8 0.48 -11.39 -1.14
N LEU A 9 1.62 -11.52 -1.83
CA LEU A 9 2.53 -10.40 -2.11
C LEU A 9 2.60 -10.00 -3.59
N THR A 10 1.85 -10.64 -4.48
CA THR A 10 1.83 -10.24 -5.90
C THR A 10 1.29 -8.82 -6.02
N SER A 11 2.04 -7.98 -6.76
CA SER A 11 1.75 -6.56 -6.99
C SER A 11 1.39 -5.81 -5.71
N VAL A 12 2.07 -6.11 -4.60
CA VAL A 12 1.78 -5.52 -3.29
C VAL A 12 2.49 -4.19 -3.06
N VAL A 13 3.64 -3.95 -3.71
CA VAL A 13 4.47 -2.77 -3.44
C VAL A 13 4.23 -1.67 -4.47
N ASP A 14 3.60 -0.58 -4.04
CA ASP A 14 3.62 0.68 -4.77
C ASP A 14 4.92 1.43 -4.45
N TYR A 15 5.78 1.58 -5.45
CA TYR A 15 7.10 2.18 -5.29
C TYR A 15 7.00 3.70 -5.21
N ALA A 16 7.41 4.26 -4.07
CA ALA A 16 7.27 5.65 -3.67
C ALA A 16 8.64 6.31 -3.40
N GLY A 17 9.64 6.04 -4.23
CA GLY A 17 11.03 6.49 -4.03
C GLY A 17 11.22 8.02 -3.96
N LEU A 18 10.27 8.80 -4.50
CA LEU A 18 10.25 10.27 -4.40
C LEU A 18 9.98 10.79 -2.99
N PHE A 19 9.46 9.94 -2.10
CA PHE A 19 8.96 10.34 -0.80
C PHE A 19 9.95 9.93 0.32
N PRO A 20 9.89 10.59 1.48
CA PRO A 20 10.72 10.22 2.62
C PRO A 20 10.53 8.75 3.05
N PRO A 21 11.58 8.10 3.57
CA PRO A 21 12.92 8.64 3.81
C PRO A 21 13.82 8.80 2.57
N ALA A 22 13.58 8.07 1.48
CA ALA A 22 14.49 8.06 0.32
C ALA A 22 14.63 9.43 -0.38
N LYS A 23 13.51 10.14 -0.61
CA LYS A 23 13.48 11.47 -1.24
C LYS A 23 14.32 11.58 -2.54
N LEU A 24 14.28 10.54 -3.37
CA LEU A 24 15.04 10.53 -4.62
C LEU A 24 14.54 11.61 -5.59
N ASP A 25 15.42 12.09 -6.46
CA ASP A 25 14.95 12.82 -7.63
C ASP A 25 14.17 11.89 -8.59
N LEU A 26 13.44 12.49 -9.52
CA LEU A 26 12.54 11.73 -10.39
C LEU A 26 13.26 10.81 -11.35
N ARG A 27 14.41 11.24 -11.90
CA ARG A 27 15.19 10.40 -12.81
C ARG A 27 15.72 9.18 -12.06
N GLN A 28 16.32 9.36 -10.89
CA GLN A 28 16.83 8.26 -10.07
C GLN A 28 15.71 7.31 -9.63
N ALA A 29 14.55 7.85 -9.22
CA ALA A 29 13.40 7.01 -8.88
C ALA A 29 12.93 6.18 -10.09
N MET A 30 12.84 6.77 -11.29
CA MET A 30 12.48 6.06 -12.51
C MET A 30 13.52 4.99 -12.89
N GLU A 31 14.82 5.27 -12.73
CA GLU A 31 15.90 4.29 -12.94
C GLU A 31 15.74 3.07 -12.03
N ASN A 32 15.52 3.29 -10.74
CA ASN A 32 15.29 2.21 -9.78
C ASN A 32 14.05 1.39 -10.16
N TYR A 33 12.93 2.03 -10.49
CA TYR A 33 11.71 1.33 -10.88
C TYR A 33 11.90 0.46 -12.12
N VAL A 34 12.65 0.95 -13.12
CA VAL A 34 12.97 0.15 -14.33
C VAL A 34 13.87 -1.03 -13.97
N GLN A 35 14.90 -0.83 -13.15
CA GLN A 35 15.77 -1.92 -12.68
C GLN A 35 14.98 -2.97 -11.90
N ASP A 36 14.12 -2.54 -10.97
CA ASP A 36 13.28 -3.40 -10.15
C ASP A 36 12.28 -4.21 -11.00
N SER A 37 11.73 -3.60 -12.05
CA SER A 37 10.82 -4.27 -13.00
C SER A 37 11.50 -5.37 -13.83
N ALA A 38 12.82 -5.34 -13.95
CA ALA A 38 13.63 -6.37 -14.61
C ALA A 38 14.16 -7.42 -13.61
N SER A 39 13.93 -7.25 -12.31
CA SER A 39 14.44 -8.15 -11.27
C SER A 39 13.63 -9.45 -11.18
N PRO A 40 14.20 -10.54 -10.61
CA PRO A 40 13.45 -11.77 -10.31
C PRO A 40 12.25 -11.58 -9.37
N TYR A 41 12.21 -10.46 -8.64
CA TYR A 41 11.17 -10.12 -7.66
C TYR A 41 10.12 -9.15 -8.20
N ALA A 42 10.20 -8.76 -9.48
CA ALA A 42 9.28 -7.81 -10.13
C ALA A 42 7.79 -8.18 -9.98
N TRP A 43 7.46 -9.44 -9.68
CA TRP A 43 6.10 -9.88 -9.37
C TRP A 43 5.50 -9.21 -8.12
N MET A 44 6.32 -8.66 -7.20
CA MET A 44 5.85 -7.86 -6.06
C MET A 44 5.64 -6.39 -6.40
N LEU A 45 6.33 -5.88 -7.43
CA LEU A 45 6.29 -4.49 -7.84
C LEU A 45 4.94 -4.17 -8.49
N ASN A 46 4.34 -3.05 -8.11
CA ASN A 46 3.07 -2.58 -8.64
C ASN A 46 3.25 -1.22 -9.32
N ARG A 47 2.83 -0.12 -8.68
CA ARG A 47 2.78 1.20 -9.31
C ARG A 47 4.00 2.04 -8.97
N PHE A 48 4.34 2.96 -9.86
CA PHE A 48 5.22 4.08 -9.57
C PHE A 48 4.39 5.23 -8.99
N VAL A 49 4.64 5.62 -7.74
CA VAL A 49 3.90 6.68 -7.04
C VAL A 49 4.54 8.03 -7.35
N ILE A 50 3.74 8.97 -7.85
CA ILE A 50 4.21 10.29 -8.29
C ILE A 50 3.19 11.39 -7.91
N PRO A 51 3.61 12.57 -7.41
CA PRO A 51 2.68 13.68 -7.23
C PRO A 51 2.30 14.29 -8.58
N ILE A 52 1.07 14.79 -8.71
CA ILE A 52 0.57 15.39 -9.96
C ILE A 52 1.49 16.50 -10.50
N SER A 53 2.11 17.28 -9.60
CA SER A 53 3.04 18.37 -9.95
C SER A 53 4.28 17.93 -10.72
N ARG A 54 4.62 16.63 -10.72
CA ARG A 54 5.81 16.07 -11.39
C ARG A 54 5.47 15.30 -12.67
N LEU A 55 4.20 15.25 -13.09
CA LEU A 55 3.80 14.49 -14.29
C LEU A 55 4.40 15.05 -15.59
N SER A 56 4.54 16.36 -15.72
CA SER A 56 5.15 16.96 -16.92
C SER A 56 6.63 16.58 -17.03
N GLU A 57 7.38 16.69 -15.93
CA GLU A 57 8.79 16.27 -15.88
C GLU A 57 8.94 14.77 -16.15
N PHE A 58 8.04 13.95 -15.60
CA PHE A 58 8.00 12.51 -15.91
C PHE A 58 7.84 12.27 -17.41
N ALA A 59 6.90 12.96 -18.06
CA ALA A 59 6.64 12.82 -19.48
C ALA A 59 7.86 13.21 -20.35
N GLU A 60 8.60 14.25 -19.98
CA GLU A 60 9.83 14.66 -20.65
C GLU A 60 10.94 13.59 -20.52
N LEU A 61 11.03 12.97 -19.34
CA LEU A 61 12.05 11.96 -19.05
C LEU A 61 11.76 10.58 -19.66
N LEU A 62 10.50 10.27 -20.02
CA LEU A 62 10.08 8.94 -20.49
C LEU A 62 10.91 8.39 -21.65
N SER A 63 11.33 9.24 -22.57
CA SER A 63 12.12 8.83 -23.75
C SER A 63 13.48 8.24 -23.38
N ALA A 64 14.01 8.56 -22.19
CA ALA A 64 15.27 8.02 -21.68
C ALA A 64 15.16 6.58 -21.14
N PHE A 65 13.94 6.03 -21.01
CA PHE A 65 13.70 4.74 -20.37
C PHE A 65 13.07 3.73 -21.32
N SER A 66 13.63 2.52 -21.33
CA SER A 66 13.13 1.40 -22.15
C SER A 66 12.21 0.48 -21.36
N LEU A 67 11.14 1.03 -20.76
CA LEU A 67 10.09 0.24 -20.12
C LEU A 67 8.87 0.10 -21.05
N LYS A 68 8.32 -1.12 -21.14
CA LYS A 68 7.18 -1.39 -22.03
C LYS A 68 5.93 -0.65 -21.58
N HIS A 69 5.63 -0.71 -20.27
CA HIS A 69 4.44 -0.12 -19.67
C HIS A 69 4.79 0.47 -18.30
N TRP A 70 4.38 1.71 -18.08
CA TRP A 70 4.40 2.38 -16.78
C TRP A 70 3.00 2.32 -16.18
N SER A 71 2.92 1.94 -14.91
CA SER A 71 1.69 1.96 -14.13
C SER A 71 1.85 3.00 -13.02
N LEU A 72 1.13 4.12 -13.12
CA LEU A 72 1.27 5.24 -12.20
C LEU A 72 0.19 5.22 -11.12
N SER A 73 0.60 5.59 -9.90
CA SER A 73 -0.29 6.02 -8.82
C SER A 73 -0.06 7.51 -8.58
N VAL A 74 -1.03 8.36 -8.93
CA VAL A 74 -0.85 9.81 -8.93
C VAL A 74 -1.42 10.41 -7.66
N ILE A 75 -0.60 11.14 -6.90
CA ILE A 75 -1.04 11.84 -5.68
C ILE A 75 -1.65 13.20 -6.04
N LEU A 76 -2.85 13.44 -5.51
CA LEU A 76 -3.68 14.62 -5.72
C LEU A 76 -3.98 15.32 -4.38
N SER A 77 -4.19 16.62 -4.41
CA SER A 77 -4.71 17.38 -3.28
C SER A 77 -6.24 17.36 -3.21
N GLY A 78 -6.92 17.00 -4.31
CA GLY A 78 -8.37 16.91 -4.41
C GLY A 78 -9.03 18.11 -5.09
N LEU A 79 -8.24 18.96 -5.75
CA LEU A 79 -8.76 20.05 -6.56
C LEU A 79 -9.34 19.50 -7.87
N GLN A 80 -10.47 20.05 -8.31
CA GLN A 80 -11.12 19.62 -9.54
C GLN A 80 -10.18 19.74 -10.76
N SER A 81 -9.40 20.82 -10.83
CA SER A 81 -8.43 21.05 -11.88
C SER A 81 -7.36 19.96 -12.00
N GLU A 82 -7.00 19.31 -10.88
CA GLU A 82 -6.03 18.20 -10.90
C GLU A 82 -6.65 16.94 -11.51
N ILE A 83 -7.93 16.67 -11.21
CA ILE A 83 -8.67 15.54 -11.78
C ILE A 83 -8.87 15.76 -13.29
N ASP A 84 -9.22 16.99 -13.69
CA ASP A 84 -9.33 17.36 -15.10
C ASP A 84 -7.98 17.24 -15.82
N GLN A 85 -6.88 17.63 -15.17
CA GLN A 85 -5.53 17.43 -15.69
C GLN A 85 -5.27 15.94 -15.93
N VAL A 86 -5.53 15.06 -14.96
CA VAL A 86 -5.36 13.59 -15.11
C VAL A 86 -6.22 13.05 -16.26
N ARG A 87 -7.48 13.48 -16.38
CA ARG A 87 -8.40 13.05 -17.46
C ARG A 87 -7.92 13.47 -18.84
N SER A 88 -7.38 14.69 -18.95
CA SER A 88 -6.90 15.26 -20.21
C SER A 88 -5.47 14.78 -20.56
N LEU A 89 -4.79 14.14 -19.63
CA LEU A 89 -3.39 13.78 -19.76
C LEU A 89 -3.21 12.64 -20.78
N ASN A 90 -2.53 12.94 -21.88
CA ASN A 90 -2.15 11.96 -22.89
C ASN A 90 -0.63 11.78 -22.90
N ILE A 91 -0.11 10.81 -22.12
CA ILE A 91 1.33 10.48 -22.07
C ILE A 91 1.66 9.28 -22.97
N GLY A 92 0.89 9.11 -24.05
CA GLY A 92 1.06 8.02 -25.02
C GLY A 92 0.72 6.64 -24.45
N ASN A 93 0.74 5.63 -25.32
CA ASN A 93 0.18 4.31 -25.02
C ASN A 93 1.03 3.45 -24.04
N LYS A 94 2.19 3.95 -23.62
CA LYS A 94 3.08 3.25 -22.68
C LYS A 94 2.80 3.57 -21.22
N VAL A 95 1.93 4.54 -20.92
CA VAL A 95 1.66 4.99 -19.55
C VAL A 95 0.20 4.79 -19.22
N ALA A 96 -0.07 4.06 -18.14
CA ALA A 96 -1.38 3.92 -17.55
C ALA A 96 -1.40 4.64 -16.20
N ILE A 97 -2.36 5.54 -15.99
CA ILE A 97 -2.70 6.02 -14.66
C ILE A 97 -3.59 4.95 -14.04
N ALA A 98 -3.02 4.09 -13.22
CA ALA A 98 -3.72 2.95 -12.63
C ALA A 98 -4.44 3.32 -11.32
N ALA A 99 -3.96 4.35 -10.63
CA ALA A 99 -4.56 4.82 -9.39
C ALA A 99 -4.39 6.33 -9.17
N LEU A 100 -5.33 6.88 -8.41
CA LEU A 100 -5.31 8.21 -7.83
C LEU A 100 -5.27 8.09 -6.31
N GLU A 101 -4.38 8.84 -5.67
CA GLU A 101 -4.23 8.88 -4.21
C GLU A 101 -4.48 10.29 -3.71
N PHE A 102 -5.54 10.48 -2.94
CA PHE A 102 -5.89 11.78 -2.40
C PHE A 102 -5.24 11.98 -1.03
N SER A 103 -4.73 13.19 -0.80
CA SER A 103 -4.45 13.68 0.55
C SER A 103 -5.74 13.69 1.40
N PRO A 104 -5.67 13.86 2.74
CA PRO A 104 -6.88 13.89 3.57
C PRO A 104 -7.90 14.92 3.08
N LEU A 105 -9.12 14.46 2.83
CA LEU A 105 -10.27 15.26 2.43
C LEU A 105 -11.40 15.04 3.44
N SER A 106 -12.27 16.03 3.65
CA SER A 106 -13.50 15.79 4.42
C SER A 106 -14.42 14.80 3.69
N PRO A 107 -15.31 14.07 4.39
CA PRO A 107 -16.30 13.21 3.74
C PRO A 107 -17.12 13.93 2.67
N SER A 108 -17.53 15.18 2.93
CA SER A 108 -18.24 16.03 1.95
C SER A 108 -17.40 16.44 0.74
N ALA A 109 -16.08 16.54 0.88
CA ALA A 109 -15.19 16.78 -0.25
C ALA A 109 -15.02 15.50 -1.08
N ILE A 110 -14.93 14.33 -0.44
CA ILE A 110 -14.91 13.03 -1.12
C ILE A 110 -16.19 12.84 -1.93
N GLU A 111 -17.37 13.09 -1.35
CA GLU A 111 -18.67 13.01 -2.06
C GLU A 111 -18.71 13.85 -3.33
N ARG A 112 -18.08 15.04 -3.32
CA ARG A 112 -18.01 15.91 -4.50
C ARG A 112 -17.05 15.41 -5.57
N VAL A 113 -15.97 14.74 -5.18
CA VAL A 113 -14.92 14.25 -6.10
C VAL A 113 -15.31 12.92 -6.75
N LEU A 114 -16.04 12.05 -6.04
CA LEU A 114 -16.38 10.70 -6.50
C LEU A 114 -16.99 10.62 -7.92
N PRO A 115 -17.97 11.46 -8.30
CA PRO A 115 -18.55 11.44 -9.65
C PRO A 115 -17.55 11.79 -10.75
N ASP A 116 -16.46 12.48 -10.39
CA ASP A 116 -15.44 12.96 -11.30
C ASP A 116 -14.22 12.03 -11.42
N LEU A 117 -14.25 10.87 -10.79
CA LEU A 117 -13.17 9.90 -10.94
C LEU A 117 -13.17 9.28 -12.36
N PRO A 118 -11.99 9.06 -12.97
CA PRO A 118 -11.91 8.34 -14.25
C PRO A 118 -12.34 6.88 -14.12
N VAL A 119 -13.08 6.38 -15.11
CA VAL A 119 -13.53 4.97 -15.15
C VAL A 119 -12.32 4.04 -15.27
N GLY A 120 -12.31 2.96 -14.48
CA GLY A 120 -11.24 1.95 -14.51
C GLY A 120 -9.95 2.36 -13.78
N VAL A 121 -9.90 3.54 -13.17
CA VAL A 121 -8.79 4.01 -12.34
C VAL A 121 -9.18 3.86 -10.86
N GLU A 122 -8.32 3.23 -10.07
CA GLU A 122 -8.59 3.12 -8.63
C GLU A 122 -8.43 4.48 -7.93
N ALA A 123 -9.24 4.73 -6.91
CA ALA A 123 -9.14 5.95 -6.11
C ALA A 123 -8.98 5.60 -4.64
N PHE A 124 -7.97 6.17 -4.00
CA PHE A 124 -7.61 5.93 -2.61
C PHE A 124 -7.67 7.23 -1.82
N PHE A 125 -8.58 7.32 -0.86
CA PHE A 125 -8.76 8.51 -0.02
C PHE A 125 -8.11 8.33 1.34
N GLU A 126 -7.19 9.23 1.70
CA GLU A 126 -6.54 9.18 3.01
C GLU A 126 -7.53 9.44 4.14
N ILE A 127 -7.56 8.53 5.11
CA ILE A 127 -8.34 8.66 6.34
C ILE A 127 -7.37 8.70 7.52
N PRO A 128 -7.22 9.86 8.19
CA PRO A 128 -6.39 9.97 9.39
C PRO A 128 -6.90 9.09 10.54
N PHE A 129 -5.99 8.44 11.28
CA PHE A 129 -6.34 7.55 12.40
C PHE A 129 -7.04 8.24 13.58
N ASN A 130 -6.94 9.56 13.69
CA ASN A 130 -7.58 10.37 14.73
C ASN A 130 -8.96 10.91 14.32
N SER A 131 -9.46 10.55 13.14
CA SER A 131 -10.77 10.99 12.64
C SER A 131 -11.89 10.03 13.03
N ASP A 132 -13.14 10.52 13.09
CA ASP A 132 -14.30 9.63 13.12
C ASP A 132 -14.41 8.92 11.77
N LEU A 133 -14.26 7.60 11.79
CA LEU A 133 -14.22 6.76 10.60
C LEU A 133 -15.59 6.61 9.94
N LYS A 134 -16.70 6.68 10.72
CA LYS A 134 -18.04 6.34 10.23
C LYS A 134 -18.49 7.21 9.04
N PRO A 135 -18.33 8.55 9.05
CA PRO A 135 -18.66 9.39 7.91
C PRO A 135 -17.88 9.03 6.64
N TYR A 136 -16.58 8.71 6.75
CA TYR A 136 -15.78 8.32 5.59
C TYR A 136 -16.27 7.01 4.97
N LEU A 137 -16.51 5.99 5.81
CA LEU A 137 -17.02 4.70 5.34
C LEU A 137 -18.41 4.82 4.71
N LYS A 138 -19.27 5.70 5.24
CA LYS A 138 -20.58 5.97 4.66
C LYS A 138 -20.48 6.55 3.24
N VAL A 139 -19.48 7.36 2.96
CA VAL A 139 -19.25 7.95 1.63
C VAL A 139 -18.61 6.96 0.67
N LEU A 140 -17.68 6.12 1.16
CA LEU A 140 -16.93 5.19 0.31
C LEU A 140 -17.68 3.89 0.02
N ARG A 141 -18.56 3.43 0.92
CA ARG A 141 -19.32 2.20 0.71
C ARG A 141 -20.15 2.26 -0.57
N HIS A 142 -20.28 1.13 -1.26
CA HIS A 142 -21.00 1.00 -2.53
C HIS A 142 -20.41 1.84 -3.69
N THR A 143 -19.19 2.35 -3.53
CA THR A 143 -18.40 2.95 -4.61
C THR A 143 -17.27 2.00 -5.03
N SER A 144 -16.55 2.34 -6.10
CA SER A 144 -15.30 1.66 -6.47
C SER A 144 -14.06 2.24 -5.80
N ALA A 145 -14.21 3.26 -4.95
CA ALA A 145 -13.10 3.89 -4.23
C ALA A 145 -12.73 3.10 -2.97
N ALA A 146 -11.51 3.30 -2.53
CA ALA A 146 -10.90 2.61 -1.40
C ALA A 146 -10.37 3.62 -0.36
N ALA A 147 -10.25 3.14 0.87
CA ALA A 147 -9.57 3.87 1.94
C ALA A 147 -8.05 3.82 1.75
N LYS A 148 -7.35 4.82 2.26
CA LYS A 148 -5.91 4.87 2.37
C LYS A 148 -5.54 5.22 3.80
N ILE A 149 -4.64 4.45 4.39
CA ILE A 149 -4.11 4.73 5.73
C ILE A 149 -2.60 4.93 5.66
N ARG A 150 -2.08 5.82 6.52
CA ARG A 150 -0.63 6.04 6.66
C ARG A 150 -0.10 5.29 7.87
N THR A 151 0.77 4.33 7.65
CA THR A 151 1.33 3.45 8.69
C THR A 151 2.70 3.90 9.21
N GLY A 152 3.15 5.09 8.81
CA GLY A 152 4.38 5.72 9.28
C GLY A 152 4.63 7.09 8.66
N GLY A 153 5.77 7.68 9.01
CA GLY A 153 6.20 8.99 8.54
C GLY A 153 7.54 9.42 9.14
N ALA A 154 7.84 10.71 9.05
CA ALA A 154 9.12 11.27 9.51
C ALA A 154 9.21 11.42 11.05
N THR A 155 8.11 11.23 11.76
CA THR A 155 8.00 11.42 13.21
C THR A 155 7.37 10.20 13.86
N ILE A 156 7.64 9.98 15.16
CA ILE A 156 7.15 8.81 15.91
C ILE A 156 5.61 8.74 15.93
N ASP A 157 4.96 9.90 16.07
CA ASP A 157 3.49 10.05 16.10
C ASP A 157 2.81 9.77 14.74
N ALA A 158 3.58 9.66 13.66
CA ALA A 158 3.06 9.25 12.35
C ALA A 158 2.80 7.73 12.25
N PHE A 159 3.24 6.93 13.24
CA PHE A 159 3.01 5.50 13.28
C PHE A 159 1.77 5.18 14.13
N PRO A 160 0.73 4.56 13.55
CA PRO A 160 -0.47 4.22 14.32
C PRO A 160 -0.15 3.13 15.34
N SER A 161 -0.86 3.14 16.46
CA SER A 161 -0.83 2.01 17.38
C SER A 161 -1.42 0.75 16.73
N VAL A 162 -1.05 -0.42 17.25
CA VAL A 162 -1.63 -1.72 16.85
C VAL A 162 -3.16 -1.71 16.98
N THR A 163 -3.68 -1.09 18.04
CA THR A 163 -5.12 -0.95 18.27
C THR A 163 -5.80 -0.12 17.18
N GLN A 164 -5.25 1.05 16.85
CA GLN A 164 -5.78 1.90 15.78
C GLN A 164 -5.78 1.18 14.44
N LEU A 165 -4.68 0.50 14.09
CA LEU A 165 -4.57 -0.25 12.85
C LEU A 165 -5.59 -1.39 12.77
N SER A 166 -5.71 -2.20 13.82
CA SER A 166 -6.71 -3.28 13.91
C SER A 166 -8.13 -2.75 13.77
N GLN A 167 -8.49 -1.71 14.53
CA GLN A 167 -9.83 -1.09 14.48
C GLN A 167 -10.19 -0.59 13.08
N CYS A 168 -9.26 0.06 12.38
CA CYS A 168 -9.47 0.49 11.00
C CYS A 168 -9.71 -0.70 10.07
N ILE A 169 -8.89 -1.75 10.12
CA ILE A 169 -9.03 -2.93 9.26
C ILE A 169 -10.39 -3.61 9.47
N PHE A 170 -10.84 -3.80 10.71
CA PHE A 170 -12.17 -4.35 10.98
C PHE A 170 -13.29 -3.45 10.44
N SER A 171 -13.18 -2.14 10.66
CA SER A 171 -14.21 -1.19 10.21
C SER A 171 -14.30 -1.13 8.68
N PHE A 172 -13.16 -1.23 7.98
CA PHE A 172 -13.12 -1.33 6.53
C PHE A 172 -13.82 -2.60 6.03
N ALA A 173 -13.55 -3.74 6.66
CA ALA A 173 -14.18 -5.02 6.28
C ALA A 173 -15.69 -5.00 6.53
N GLU A 174 -16.14 -4.51 7.69
CA GLU A 174 -17.56 -4.39 8.04
C GLU A 174 -18.30 -3.48 7.04
N ALA A 175 -17.68 -2.38 6.62
CA ALA A 175 -18.23 -1.46 5.62
C ALA A 175 -18.06 -1.93 4.18
N GLN A 176 -17.35 -3.05 3.94
CA GLN A 176 -16.97 -3.54 2.61
C GLN A 176 -16.21 -2.49 1.78
N VAL A 177 -15.34 -1.72 2.42
CA VAL A 177 -14.50 -0.72 1.79
C VAL A 177 -13.09 -1.28 1.66
N PRO A 178 -12.55 -1.47 0.43
CA PRO A 178 -11.16 -1.89 0.25
C PRO A 178 -10.20 -0.81 0.78
N PHE A 179 -8.95 -1.18 1.05
CA PHE A 179 -7.95 -0.22 1.48
C PHE A 179 -6.55 -0.52 0.95
N LYS A 180 -5.70 0.51 1.00
CA LYS A 180 -4.25 0.38 0.90
C LYS A 180 -3.57 1.03 2.10
N ALA A 181 -2.35 0.59 2.38
CA ALA A 181 -1.47 1.25 3.34
C ALA A 181 -0.41 2.10 2.62
N THR A 182 0.15 3.09 3.28
CA THR A 182 1.22 3.94 2.75
C THR A 182 2.15 4.33 3.86
N ALA A 183 3.45 4.46 3.55
CA ALA A 183 4.51 4.82 4.50
C ALA A 183 4.66 3.83 5.68
N GLY A 184 5.90 3.54 6.09
CA GLY A 184 6.16 2.79 7.33
C GLY A 184 6.04 1.26 7.24
N LEU A 185 5.59 0.69 6.12
CA LEU A 185 5.59 -0.76 5.88
C LEU A 185 6.83 -1.20 5.09
N HIS A 186 8.00 -1.05 5.72
CA HIS A 186 9.30 -1.41 5.13
C HIS A 186 9.67 -2.87 5.41
N HIS A 187 9.27 -3.37 6.57
CA HIS A 187 9.72 -4.65 7.09
C HIS A 187 8.60 -5.69 7.07
N PRO A 188 8.92 -6.97 6.82
CA PRO A 188 7.94 -8.05 6.79
C PRO A 188 7.26 -8.29 8.14
N LEU A 189 7.98 -8.05 9.24
CA LEU A 189 7.54 -8.31 10.61
C LEU A 189 7.65 -7.04 11.46
N PRO A 190 6.85 -6.90 12.52
CA PRO A 190 6.94 -5.77 13.43
C PRO A 190 8.21 -5.84 14.29
N ALA A 191 8.89 -4.71 14.45
CA ALA A 191 9.96 -4.54 15.42
C ALA A 191 10.21 -3.04 15.70
N GLN A 192 11.14 -2.76 16.62
CA GLN A 192 11.68 -1.42 16.80
C GLN A 192 12.71 -1.15 15.70
N TYR A 193 12.40 -0.20 14.82
CA TYR A 193 13.27 0.20 13.72
C TYR A 193 13.59 1.70 13.80
N PRO A 194 14.80 2.12 13.39
CA PRO A 194 15.12 3.54 13.31
C PRO A 194 14.26 4.23 12.25
N LEU A 195 13.83 5.47 12.51
CA LEU A 195 13.04 6.26 11.55
C LEU A 195 13.78 6.55 10.23
N THR A 196 15.10 6.62 10.29
CA THR A 196 15.98 6.90 9.15
C THR A 196 17.26 6.05 9.26
N SER A 197 18.05 5.99 8.20
CA SER A 197 19.34 5.30 8.20
C SER A 197 20.47 6.07 8.90
N GLU A 198 20.19 7.29 9.42
CA GLU A 198 21.19 8.10 10.09
C GLU A 198 21.60 7.48 11.45
N PRO A 199 22.87 7.63 11.86
CA PRO A 199 23.31 7.28 13.21
C PRO A 199 22.43 7.98 14.27
N ASP A 200 22.14 7.26 15.37
CA ASP A 200 21.32 7.74 16.49
C ASP A 200 19.88 8.18 16.12
N SER A 201 19.38 7.79 14.94
CA SER A 201 17.97 8.01 14.58
C SER A 201 17.06 7.38 15.64
N PRO A 202 16.04 8.11 16.14
CA PRO A 202 15.09 7.53 17.09
C PRO A 202 14.42 6.30 16.47
N ALA A 203 14.20 5.28 17.29
CA ALA A 203 13.49 4.07 16.90
C ALA A 203 12.02 4.15 17.32
N THR A 204 11.16 3.52 16.52
CA THR A 204 9.75 3.33 16.84
C THR A 204 9.31 1.94 16.42
N LEU A 205 8.18 1.49 16.98
CA LEU A 205 7.54 0.27 16.53
C LEU A 205 6.97 0.50 15.12
N MET A 206 7.52 -0.20 14.13
CA MET A 206 6.94 -0.26 12.79
C MET A 206 6.14 -1.56 12.62
N HIS A 207 5.07 -1.51 11.82
CA HIS A 207 4.24 -2.68 11.53
C HIS A 207 4.88 -3.56 10.47
N GLY A 208 4.66 -4.87 10.58
CA GLY A 208 5.09 -5.84 9.57
C GLY A 208 4.11 -5.95 8.40
N PHE A 209 4.55 -5.83 7.15
CA PHE A 209 3.65 -5.96 6.01
C PHE A 209 3.08 -7.38 5.84
N LEU A 210 3.78 -8.44 6.31
CA LEU A 210 3.21 -9.80 6.33
C LEU A 210 2.06 -9.88 7.33
N ASN A 211 2.22 -9.27 8.50
CA ASN A 211 1.20 -9.23 9.54
C ASN A 211 -0.04 -8.48 9.05
N VAL A 212 0.15 -7.30 8.45
CA VAL A 212 -0.96 -6.49 7.92
C VAL A 212 -1.69 -7.22 6.80
N ALA A 213 -0.96 -7.78 5.82
CA ALA A 213 -1.57 -8.48 4.69
C ALA A 213 -2.31 -9.76 5.13
N THR A 214 -1.71 -10.54 6.03
CA THR A 214 -2.33 -11.77 6.57
C THR A 214 -3.55 -11.44 7.43
N LEU A 215 -3.46 -10.39 8.28
CA LEU A 215 -4.60 -9.94 9.06
C LEU A 215 -5.75 -9.51 8.16
N ALA A 216 -5.48 -8.67 7.15
CA ALA A 216 -6.52 -8.19 6.26
C ALA A 216 -7.25 -9.35 5.57
N ALA A 217 -6.52 -10.40 5.18
CA ALA A 217 -7.12 -11.58 4.59
C ALA A 217 -7.98 -12.38 5.58
N LEU A 218 -7.50 -12.61 6.81
CA LEU A 218 -8.28 -13.27 7.85
C LEU A 218 -9.53 -12.46 8.26
N VAL A 219 -9.43 -11.14 8.35
CA VAL A 219 -10.55 -10.25 8.68
C VAL A 219 -11.59 -10.25 7.58
N TYR A 220 -11.17 -10.18 6.30
CA TYR A 220 -12.08 -10.23 5.15
C TYR A 220 -12.96 -11.49 5.17
N TRP A 221 -12.38 -12.63 5.55
CA TRP A 221 -13.09 -13.90 5.69
C TRP A 221 -13.69 -14.16 7.09
N GLN A 222 -13.66 -13.16 7.98
CA GLN A 222 -14.20 -13.24 9.35
C GLN A 222 -13.61 -14.40 10.18
N LYS A 223 -12.33 -14.73 9.95
CA LYS A 223 -11.63 -15.87 10.57
C LYS A 223 -10.88 -15.53 11.85
N VAL A 224 -10.92 -14.28 12.28
CA VAL A 224 -10.16 -13.76 13.43
C VAL A 224 -11.00 -12.77 14.22
N THR A 225 -10.83 -12.79 15.55
CA THR A 225 -11.47 -11.83 16.46
C THR A 225 -10.65 -10.54 16.60
N PRO A 226 -11.24 -9.44 17.08
CA PRO A 226 -10.50 -8.21 17.35
C PRO A 226 -9.30 -8.39 18.30
N THR A 227 -9.43 -9.25 19.32
CA THR A 227 -8.34 -9.56 20.25
C THR A 227 -7.19 -10.28 19.54
N GLU A 228 -7.50 -11.32 18.78
CA GLU A 228 -6.48 -12.07 18.03
C GLU A 228 -5.79 -11.22 16.97
N ALA A 229 -6.49 -10.24 16.38
CA ALA A 229 -5.89 -9.32 15.43
C ALA A 229 -4.79 -8.45 16.06
N LEU A 230 -4.97 -8.02 17.31
CA LEU A 230 -3.92 -7.29 18.05
C LEU A 230 -2.69 -8.18 18.25
N GLU A 231 -2.91 -9.45 18.55
CA GLU A 231 -1.82 -10.41 18.72
C GLU A 231 -1.12 -10.71 17.39
N LEU A 232 -1.87 -10.86 16.30
CA LEU A 232 -1.33 -11.12 14.96
C LEU A 232 -0.48 -9.94 14.48
N LEU A 233 -0.94 -8.69 14.66
CA LEU A 233 -0.16 -7.51 14.27
C LEU A 233 1.18 -7.36 15.00
N GLN A 234 1.34 -7.99 16.16
CA GLN A 234 2.57 -8.00 16.95
C GLN A 234 3.37 -9.30 16.79
N ALA A 235 2.87 -10.23 15.99
CA ALA A 235 3.42 -11.57 15.92
C ALA A 235 4.77 -11.61 15.18
N SER A 236 5.69 -12.43 15.67
CA SER A 236 6.99 -12.69 15.06
C SER A 236 6.94 -13.88 14.09
N SER A 237 8.03 -14.10 13.34
CA SER A 237 8.13 -15.12 12.28
C SER A 237 7.73 -16.53 12.74
N ASN A 238 8.08 -16.92 13.96
CA ASN A 238 7.85 -18.28 14.47
C ASN A 238 6.37 -18.64 14.69
N THR A 239 5.47 -17.66 14.66
CA THR A 239 4.02 -17.89 14.77
C THR A 239 3.35 -18.13 13.43
N PHE A 240 4.03 -17.82 12.32
CA PHE A 240 3.54 -18.04 10.97
C PHE A 240 4.05 -19.34 10.40
N GLN A 241 3.17 -20.07 9.74
CA GLN A 241 3.53 -21.22 8.91
C GLN A 241 3.05 -20.98 7.49
N PHE A 242 3.98 -20.69 6.60
CA PHE A 242 3.70 -20.61 5.18
C PHE A 242 3.82 -22.01 4.58
N LYS A 243 2.74 -22.50 3.98
CA LYS A 243 2.70 -23.77 3.23
C LYS A 243 2.49 -23.48 1.75
N GLN A 244 2.56 -24.50 0.90
CA GLN A 244 2.45 -24.30 -0.55
C GLN A 244 1.18 -23.51 -0.94
N ASN A 245 0.01 -23.90 -0.42
CA ASN A 245 -1.30 -23.33 -0.79
C ASN A 245 -2.05 -22.69 0.37
N SER A 246 -1.37 -22.39 1.49
CA SER A 246 -2.01 -21.77 2.65
C SER A 246 -1.04 -21.01 3.53
N ILE A 247 -1.57 -20.12 4.35
CA ILE A 247 -0.86 -19.46 5.45
C ILE A 247 -1.61 -19.81 6.74
N CYS A 248 -0.86 -20.23 7.76
CA CYS A 248 -1.39 -20.38 9.11
C CYS A 248 -0.73 -19.34 10.03
N TRP A 249 -1.54 -18.71 10.87
CA TRP A 249 -1.08 -18.00 12.06
C TRP A 249 -1.72 -18.70 13.26
N ARG A 250 -0.91 -19.40 14.06
CA ARG A 250 -1.39 -20.35 15.09
C ARG A 250 -2.40 -21.35 14.51
N ASP A 251 -3.62 -21.40 15.03
CA ASP A 251 -4.74 -22.23 14.61
C ASP A 251 -5.60 -21.57 13.51
N ARG A 252 -5.35 -20.30 13.18
CA ARG A 252 -6.05 -19.58 12.11
C ARG A 252 -5.43 -19.92 10.76
N TYR A 253 -6.29 -20.32 9.83
CA TYR A 253 -5.90 -20.83 8.51
C TYR A 253 -6.56 -20.02 7.41
N ILE A 254 -5.79 -19.70 6.37
CA ILE A 254 -6.30 -19.13 5.12
C ILE A 254 -5.67 -19.83 3.92
N ASP A 255 -6.50 -20.28 2.97
CA ASP A 255 -6.03 -20.93 1.75
C ASP A 255 -5.70 -19.93 0.63
N ILE A 256 -5.12 -20.44 -0.45
CA ILE A 256 -4.67 -19.61 -1.57
C ILE A 256 -5.80 -18.85 -2.27
N LEU A 257 -6.99 -19.43 -2.42
CA LEU A 257 -8.12 -18.78 -3.08
C LEU A 257 -8.68 -17.66 -2.19
N GLU A 258 -8.70 -17.90 -0.89
CA GLU A 258 -9.09 -16.90 0.10
C GLU A 258 -8.09 -15.73 0.17
N ILE A 259 -6.79 -16.02 0.07
CA ILE A 259 -5.74 -14.99 -0.02
C ILE A 259 -5.93 -14.16 -1.28
N GLU A 260 -6.09 -14.79 -2.44
CA GLU A 260 -6.27 -14.12 -3.73
C GLU A 260 -7.50 -13.20 -3.71
N ALA A 261 -8.64 -13.71 -3.21
CA ALA A 261 -9.86 -12.92 -3.08
C ALA A 261 -9.70 -11.72 -2.15
N ALA A 262 -9.06 -11.89 -0.99
CA ALA A 262 -8.83 -10.77 -0.06
C ALA A 262 -7.87 -9.72 -0.65
N ARG A 263 -6.85 -10.14 -1.39
CA ARG A 263 -5.93 -9.23 -2.10
C ARG A 263 -6.63 -8.50 -3.25
N GLN A 264 -7.54 -9.19 -3.96
CA GLN A 264 -8.31 -8.60 -5.04
C GLN A 264 -9.43 -7.67 -4.54
N HIS A 265 -10.04 -7.92 -3.38
CA HIS A 265 -11.25 -7.20 -2.98
C HIS A 265 -11.09 -6.33 -1.75
N PHE A 266 -10.00 -6.46 -0.99
CA PHE A 266 -9.89 -5.80 0.30
C PHE A 266 -8.56 -5.08 0.49
N PHE A 267 -7.45 -5.78 0.73
CA PHE A 267 -6.14 -5.14 0.89
C PHE A 267 -5.44 -5.06 -0.46
N ARG A 268 -5.28 -3.85 -1.01
CA ARG A 268 -4.81 -3.63 -2.40
C ARG A 268 -3.28 -3.60 -2.52
N SER A 269 -2.61 -2.78 -1.71
CA SER A 269 -1.16 -2.60 -1.77
C SER A 269 -0.64 -1.87 -0.52
N PHE A 270 0.69 -1.76 -0.40
CA PHE A 270 1.33 -0.75 0.43
C PHE A 270 2.34 0.08 -0.34
N GLY A 271 2.52 1.34 0.07
CA GLY A 271 3.57 2.21 -0.46
C GLY A 271 4.91 2.02 0.26
N SER A 272 6.01 1.88 -0.48
CA SER A 272 7.38 1.85 0.06
C SER A 272 8.32 2.74 -0.75
N CYS A 273 9.18 3.52 -0.09
CA CYS A 273 10.21 4.31 -0.76
C CYS A 273 11.39 3.48 -1.27
N SER A 274 11.49 2.22 -0.86
CA SER A 274 12.49 1.25 -1.32
C SER A 274 11.79 -0.05 -1.70
N PHE A 275 11.97 -0.52 -2.93
CA PHE A 275 11.48 -1.83 -3.32
C PHE A 275 12.38 -2.96 -2.79
N GLN A 276 13.70 -2.71 -2.79
CA GLN A 276 14.68 -3.72 -2.42
C GLN A 276 14.68 -4.05 -0.93
N GLU A 277 14.32 -3.10 -0.06
CA GLU A 277 14.30 -3.33 1.39
C GLU A 277 13.27 -4.40 1.80
N PRO A 278 11.96 -4.30 1.45
CA PRO A 278 11.00 -5.37 1.68
C PRO A 278 11.44 -6.72 1.09
N VAL A 279 12.04 -6.70 -0.10
CA VAL A 279 12.51 -7.90 -0.81
C VAL A 279 13.67 -8.55 -0.07
N ASN A 280 14.68 -7.78 0.36
CA ASN A 280 15.85 -8.30 1.06
C ASN A 280 15.48 -8.87 2.43
N ASP A 281 14.61 -8.19 3.18
CA ASP A 281 14.15 -8.70 4.47
C ASP A 281 13.38 -10.02 4.33
N LEU A 282 12.59 -10.19 3.25
CA LEU A 282 11.94 -11.47 2.95
C LEU A 282 12.95 -12.59 2.66
N LYS A 283 14.04 -12.30 1.95
CA LYS A 283 15.10 -13.30 1.71
C LYS A 283 15.71 -13.78 3.02
N HIS A 284 15.92 -12.87 3.97
CA HIS A 284 16.44 -13.21 5.29
C HIS A 284 15.48 -14.11 6.10
N ILE A 285 14.16 -13.92 5.96
CA ILE A 285 13.16 -14.74 6.66
C ILE A 285 12.97 -16.11 6.01
N PHE A 286 12.89 -16.15 4.68
CA PHE A 286 12.51 -17.36 3.95
C PHE A 286 13.68 -18.11 3.32
N ASN A 287 14.93 -17.64 3.52
CA ASN A 287 16.15 -18.18 2.92
C ASN A 287 16.02 -18.36 1.40
N TRP A 288 15.55 -17.32 0.72
CA TRP A 288 15.41 -17.27 -0.74
C TRP A 288 16.76 -17.11 -1.46
#